data_AF-A0A4Q4Z1Y0-F1
#
_entry.id   AF-A0A4Q4Z1Y0-F1
#
_cell.length_a   1.000
_cell.length_b   1.000
_cell.length_c   1.000
_cell.angle_alpha   90.00
_cell.angle_beta   90.00
_cell.angle_gamma   90.00
#
_symmetry.space_group_name_H-M   'P 1'
#
loop_
_entity.id
_entity.type
_entity.pdbx_description
1 polymer ?
#
loop_
_entity_poly.entity_id
_entity_poly.type
_entity_poly.pdbx_seq_one_letter_code
_entity_poly.pdbx_strand_id
1 'polypeptide(L)'
;MPFLVLLLALLYLRALEYSPFSTDVEDPKVGLLQACRELGVAVVAYLPLSWGLLSSQIRGPEDFGPGDGRSAYPRFSPENFPKNMGMVRALESIAANKGCTVGQLALAWLLSRGDGIFPIPGTTKIDRLEENFNVASVELTPAEVARIRSLVDNASHGARWPRQHAFALFADTPTPEGNVQLGAKDENGI
;
A
#
# COMPACT_ATOMS: atom_id res chain seq x y z
N MET A 1 12.97 9.48 -27.75
CA MET A 1 12.18 9.48 -26.50
C MET A 1 12.35 8.28 -25.55
N PRO A 2 13.25 7.27 -25.72
CA PRO A 2 13.40 6.23 -24.70
C PRO A 2 14.42 6.58 -23.58
N PHE A 3 15.34 7.53 -23.80
CA PHE A 3 16.43 7.81 -22.85
C PHE A 3 16.00 8.58 -21.58
N LEU A 4 14.95 9.39 -21.61
CA LEU A 4 14.53 10.18 -20.44
C LEU A 4 13.64 9.40 -19.48
N VAL A 5 12.79 8.49 -20.00
CA VAL A 5 12.08 7.50 -19.18
C VAL A 5 13.07 6.53 -18.57
N LEU A 6 14.17 6.21 -19.26
CA LEU A 6 15.26 5.39 -18.73
C LEU A 6 16.12 6.12 -17.67
N LEU A 7 16.30 7.45 -17.77
CA LEU A 7 17.08 8.22 -16.79
C LEU A 7 16.30 8.52 -15.51
N LEU A 8 15.00 8.79 -15.63
CA LEU A 8 14.09 8.66 -14.49
C LEU A 8 14.20 7.22 -13.98
N ALA A 9 14.22 6.19 -14.86
CA ALA A 9 14.31 4.78 -14.48
C ALA A 9 15.52 4.34 -13.69
N LEU A 10 16.65 4.97 -13.95
CA LEU A 10 17.90 4.70 -13.26
C LEU A 10 17.95 5.36 -11.87
N LEU A 11 16.93 6.15 -11.49
CA LEU A 11 16.65 6.62 -10.13
C LEU A 11 15.52 5.81 -9.44
N TYR A 12 14.96 4.77 -10.09
CA TYR A 12 13.71 4.09 -9.69
C TYR A 12 13.81 3.06 -8.56
N LEU A 13 13.51 3.53 -7.36
CA LEU A 13 12.71 2.77 -6.41
C LEU A 13 11.55 3.66 -5.99
N ARG A 14 10.33 3.41 -6.48
CA ARG A 14 9.17 4.22 -6.06
C ARG A 14 8.52 3.56 -4.86
N ALA A 15 8.71 4.17 -3.69
CA ALA A 15 7.98 3.82 -2.49
C ALA A 15 6.53 4.29 -2.64
N LEU A 16 5.58 3.36 -2.71
CA LEU A 16 4.16 3.61 -2.85
C LEU A 16 3.44 3.11 -1.61
N GLU A 17 2.51 3.90 -1.07
CA GLU A 17 1.61 3.37 -0.05
C GLU A 17 0.77 2.25 -0.66
N TYR A 18 1.04 1.01 -0.26
CA TYR A 18 0.35 -0.17 -0.78
C TYR A 18 0.19 -1.21 0.33
N SER A 19 -1.06 -1.48 0.67
CA SER A 19 -1.44 -2.41 1.74
C SER A 19 -2.86 -2.93 1.50
N PRO A 20 -3.31 -3.96 2.25
CA PRO A 20 -4.72 -4.36 2.28
C PRO A 20 -5.72 -3.22 2.55
N PHE A 21 -5.30 -2.10 3.15
CA PHE A 21 -6.17 -0.93 3.34
C PHE A 21 -6.01 0.16 2.27
N SER A 22 -4.98 0.10 1.43
CA SER A 22 -4.66 1.15 0.46
C SER A 22 -4.21 0.48 -0.85
N THR A 23 -5.15 0.28 -1.77
CA THR A 23 -4.95 -0.40 -3.06
C THR A 23 -5.10 0.54 -4.27
N ASP A 24 -5.16 1.85 -4.04
CA ASP A 24 -5.36 2.88 -5.07
C ASP A 24 -4.33 2.79 -6.22
N VAL A 25 -3.13 2.28 -5.93
CA VAL A 25 -2.07 2.06 -6.93
C VAL A 25 -2.46 1.05 -8.01
N GLU A 26 -3.40 0.16 -7.71
CA GLU A 26 -3.97 -0.82 -8.65
C GLU A 26 -5.06 -0.21 -9.55
N ASP A 27 -5.61 0.97 -9.21
CA ASP A 27 -6.71 1.59 -9.96
C ASP A 27 -6.22 2.03 -11.36
N PRO A 28 -6.85 1.55 -12.46
CA PRO A 28 -6.53 1.98 -13.81
C PRO A 28 -6.57 3.51 -14.03
N LYS A 29 -7.37 4.25 -13.25
CA LYS A 29 -7.42 5.72 -13.30
C LYS A 29 -6.14 6.37 -12.76
N VAL A 30 -5.49 5.72 -11.80
CA VAL A 30 -4.18 6.16 -11.27
C VAL A 30 -3.07 5.66 -12.20
N GLY A 31 -3.22 4.48 -12.80
CA GLY A 31 -2.33 3.94 -13.83
C GLY A 31 -0.91 3.59 -13.36
N LEU A 32 -0.62 3.75 -12.07
CA LEU A 32 0.74 3.72 -11.54
C LEU A 32 1.34 2.32 -11.50
N LEU A 33 0.62 1.33 -10.97
CA LEU A 33 1.10 -0.06 -10.96
C LEU A 33 1.22 -0.60 -12.39
N GLN A 34 0.32 -0.21 -13.29
CA GLN A 34 0.37 -0.60 -14.69
C GLN A 34 1.61 -0.02 -15.38
N ALA A 35 1.89 1.27 -15.21
CA ALA A 35 3.08 1.91 -15.74
C ALA A 35 4.37 1.27 -15.19
N CYS A 36 4.42 0.95 -13.90
CA CYS A 36 5.57 0.24 -13.32
C CYS A 36 5.80 -1.12 -13.99
N ARG A 37 4.73 -1.89 -14.26
CA ARG A 37 4.83 -3.18 -14.95
C ARG A 37 5.31 -3.04 -16.39
N GLU A 38 4.74 -2.11 -17.15
CA GLU A 38 5.12 -1.85 -18.54
C GLU A 38 6.58 -1.43 -18.70
N LEU A 39 7.09 -0.69 -17.72
CA LEU A 39 8.46 -0.18 -17.70
C LEU A 39 9.47 -1.12 -17.01
N GLY A 40 9.02 -2.28 -16.49
CA GLY A 40 9.89 -3.21 -15.76
C GLY A 40 10.42 -2.67 -14.43
N VAL A 41 9.64 -1.83 -13.76
CA VAL A 41 10.02 -1.11 -12.54
C VAL A 41 9.51 -1.82 -11.31
N ALA A 42 10.40 -2.09 -10.37
CA ALA A 42 10.03 -2.61 -9.06
C ALA A 42 9.19 -1.60 -8.27
N VAL A 43 8.11 -2.08 -7.68
CA VAL A 43 7.26 -1.34 -6.74
C VAL A 43 7.69 -1.65 -5.32
N VAL A 44 8.03 -0.63 -4.55
CA VAL A 44 8.29 -0.79 -3.12
C VAL A 44 7.07 -0.38 -2.32
N ALA A 45 6.45 -1.35 -1.67
CA ALA A 45 5.24 -1.11 -0.89
C ALA A 45 5.60 -0.52 0.49
N TYR A 46 5.45 0.79 0.61
CA TYR A 46 5.54 1.58 1.83
C TYR A 46 4.24 1.44 2.64
N LEU A 47 4.37 1.55 3.98
CA LEU A 47 3.30 1.30 4.95
C LEU A 47 2.50 0.00 4.69
N PRO A 48 3.16 -1.14 4.46
CA PRO A 48 2.47 -2.36 4.08
C PRO A 48 1.53 -2.89 5.19
N LEU A 49 1.76 -2.46 6.44
CA LEU A 49 0.96 -2.82 7.62
C LEU A 49 -0.03 -1.71 8.05
N SER A 50 -0.29 -0.73 7.19
CA SER A 50 -1.34 0.29 7.35
C SER A 50 -1.31 1.00 8.70
N TRP A 51 -0.17 1.60 9.05
CA TRP A 51 0.02 2.31 10.33
C TRP A 51 -0.21 1.44 11.58
N GLY A 52 0.00 0.13 11.47
CA GLY A 52 -0.15 -0.82 12.58
C GLY A 52 -1.55 -1.41 12.72
N LEU A 53 -2.51 -1.07 11.85
CA LEU A 53 -3.84 -1.73 11.83
C LEU A 53 -3.75 -3.22 11.52
N LEU A 54 -2.77 -3.61 10.70
CA LEU A 54 -2.50 -5.01 10.36
C LEU A 54 -1.45 -5.62 11.29
N SER A 55 -1.35 -5.09 12.51
CA SER A 55 -0.55 -5.64 13.58
C SER A 55 -1.46 -5.95 14.76
N SER A 56 -1.03 -6.84 15.66
CA SER A 56 -1.80 -7.21 16.86
C SER A 56 -1.85 -6.12 17.94
N GLN A 57 -1.27 -4.93 17.69
CA GLN A 57 -1.04 -3.89 18.69
C GLN A 57 -2.15 -2.83 18.76
N ILE A 58 -2.84 -2.54 17.66
CA ILE A 58 -3.87 -1.50 17.62
C ILE A 58 -5.24 -2.17 17.58
N ARG A 59 -5.96 -2.10 18.70
CA ARG A 59 -7.30 -2.67 18.92
C ARG A 59 -8.36 -1.60 19.13
N GLY A 60 -7.94 -0.38 19.43
CA GLY A 60 -8.80 0.79 19.53
C GLY A 60 -8.03 2.10 19.42
N PRO A 61 -8.71 3.23 19.16
CA PRO A 61 -8.10 4.56 19.19
C PRO A 61 -7.44 4.90 20.54
N GLU A 62 -7.86 4.24 21.62
CA GLU A 62 -7.27 4.35 22.95
C GLU A 62 -5.85 3.77 23.07
N ASP A 63 -5.43 2.91 22.14
CA ASP A 63 -4.07 2.36 22.10
C ASP A 63 -3.04 3.39 21.59
N PHE A 64 -3.50 4.57 21.14
CA PHE A 64 -2.63 5.65 20.72
C PHE A 64 -2.07 6.42 21.92
N GLY A 65 -0.74 6.54 21.96
CA GLY A 65 -0.06 7.31 22.99
C GLY A 65 -0.33 8.82 22.88
N PRO A 66 -0.05 9.59 23.95
CA PRO A 66 -0.14 11.04 23.90
C PRO A 66 0.71 11.63 22.75
N GLY A 67 0.11 12.45 21.90
CA GLY A 67 0.79 13.08 20.75
C GLY A 67 0.78 12.27 19.45
N ASP A 68 0.10 11.12 19.42
CA ASP A 68 -0.03 10.33 18.19
C ASP A 68 -1.00 10.98 17.19
N GLY A 69 -0.45 11.43 16.06
CA GLY A 69 -1.19 12.09 14.99
C GLY A 69 -2.18 11.19 14.24
N ARG A 70 -2.12 9.86 14.40
CA ARG A 70 -3.07 8.93 13.75
C ARG A 70 -4.50 9.13 14.24
N SER A 71 -4.69 9.67 15.44
CA SER A 71 -6.00 10.07 15.97
C SER A 71 -6.75 11.06 15.07
N ALA A 72 -6.03 11.87 14.28
CA ALA A 72 -6.63 12.83 13.35
C ALA A 72 -7.04 12.21 12.00
N TYR A 73 -6.70 10.94 11.74
CA TYR A 73 -6.87 10.33 10.43
C TYR A 73 -8.29 9.76 10.34
N PRO A 74 -9.05 10.03 9.27
CA PRO A 74 -10.44 9.59 9.17
C PRO A 74 -10.63 8.07 9.31
N ARG A 75 -9.65 7.26 8.89
CA ARG A 75 -9.63 5.80 9.05
C ARG A 75 -9.67 5.34 10.51
N PHE A 76 -9.17 6.17 11.42
CA PHE A 76 -9.09 5.89 12.86
C PHE A 76 -10.17 6.60 13.67
N SER A 77 -11.15 7.24 13.00
CA SER A 77 -12.27 7.87 13.70
C SER A 77 -13.14 6.82 14.43
N PRO A 78 -13.85 7.20 15.50
CA PRO A 78 -14.78 6.30 16.20
C PRO A 78 -15.84 5.67 15.28
N GLU A 79 -16.18 6.33 14.18
CA GLU A 79 -17.13 5.83 13.19
C GLU A 79 -16.54 4.75 12.27
N ASN A 80 -15.31 4.96 11.79
CA ASN A 80 -14.70 4.10 10.77
C ASN A 80 -13.88 2.96 11.37
N PHE A 81 -13.24 3.19 12.51
CA PHE A 81 -12.35 2.23 13.14
C PHE A 81 -13.03 0.87 13.40
N PRO A 82 -14.25 0.79 13.98
CA PRO A 82 -14.91 -0.50 14.20
C PRO A 82 -15.20 -1.29 12.91
N LYS A 83 -15.49 -0.57 11.81
CA LYS A 83 -15.74 -1.14 10.48
C LYS A 83 -14.45 -1.72 9.90
N ASN A 84 -13.36 -0.94 9.97
CA ASN A 84 -12.02 -1.34 9.54
C ASN A 84 -11.52 -2.58 10.31
N MET A 85 -11.77 -2.64 11.62
CA MET A 85 -11.45 -3.82 12.44
C MET A 85 -12.23 -5.07 12.06
N GLY A 86 -13.35 -4.94 11.34
CA GLY A 86 -14.06 -6.08 10.75
C GLY A 86 -13.19 -6.87 9.79
N MET A 87 -12.45 -6.19 8.90
CA MET A 87 -11.49 -6.86 8.03
C MET A 87 -10.32 -7.44 8.81
N VAL A 88 -9.76 -6.68 9.77
CA VAL A 88 -8.62 -7.17 10.57
C VAL A 88 -8.97 -8.50 11.24
N ARG A 89 -10.15 -8.60 11.88
CA ARG A 89 -10.62 -9.86 12.49
C ARG A 89 -10.80 -10.99 11.48
N ALA A 90 -11.30 -10.68 10.29
CA ALA A 90 -11.44 -11.68 9.23
C ALA A 90 -10.08 -12.20 8.74
N LEU A 91 -9.07 -11.31 8.63
CA LEU A 91 -7.70 -11.68 8.29
C LEU A 91 -7.02 -12.45 9.43
N GLU A 92 -7.25 -12.08 10.69
CA GLU A 92 -6.76 -12.81 11.86
C GLU A 92 -7.26 -14.26 11.86
N SER A 93 -8.53 -14.50 11.50
CA SER A 93 -9.06 -15.86 11.36
C SER A 93 -8.34 -16.67 10.28
N ILE A 94 -8.02 -16.05 9.14
CA ILE A 94 -7.27 -16.70 8.06
C ILE A 94 -5.83 -16.99 8.51
N ALA A 95 -5.17 -16.02 9.14
CA ALA A 95 -3.80 -16.13 9.64
C ALA A 95 -3.67 -17.23 10.70
N ALA A 96 -4.63 -17.31 11.64
CA ALA A 96 -4.67 -18.33 12.67
C ALA A 96 -4.77 -19.74 12.10
N ASN A 97 -5.62 -19.97 11.10
CA ASN A 97 -5.71 -21.26 10.41
C ASN A 97 -4.41 -21.66 9.72
N LYS A 98 -3.59 -20.68 9.34
CA LYS A 98 -2.31 -20.87 8.67
C LYS A 98 -1.12 -20.95 9.61
N GLY A 99 -1.31 -20.63 10.89
CA GLY A 99 -0.23 -20.55 11.87
C GLY A 99 0.71 -19.37 11.65
N CYS A 100 0.25 -18.26 11.05
CA CYS A 100 1.03 -17.04 10.87
C CYS A 100 0.35 -15.84 11.55
N THR A 101 1.06 -14.71 11.65
CA THR A 101 0.47 -13.45 12.14
C THR A 101 -0.33 -12.75 11.05
N VAL A 102 -1.28 -11.88 11.42
CA VAL A 102 -2.01 -11.06 10.45
C VAL A 102 -1.09 -10.15 9.65
N GLY A 103 0.02 -9.68 10.24
CA GLY A 103 1.05 -8.91 9.55
C GLY A 103 1.76 -9.73 8.48
N GLN A 104 2.16 -10.96 8.81
CA GLN A 104 2.74 -11.89 7.84
C GLN A 104 1.74 -12.23 6.73
N LEU A 105 0.47 -12.46 7.05
CA LEU A 105 -0.57 -12.72 6.06
C LEU A 105 -0.73 -11.53 5.09
N ALA A 106 -0.74 -10.30 5.60
CA ALA A 106 -0.81 -9.08 4.80
C ALA A 106 0.40 -8.91 3.86
N LEU A 107 1.60 -9.17 4.37
CA LEU A 107 2.83 -9.11 3.59
C LEU A 107 2.87 -10.21 2.51
N ALA A 108 2.48 -11.43 2.85
CA ALA A 108 2.39 -12.55 1.90
C ALA A 108 1.38 -12.25 0.79
N TRP A 109 0.25 -11.63 1.13
CA TRP A 109 -0.74 -11.21 0.14
C TRP A 109 -0.22 -10.09 -0.77
N LEU A 110 0.57 -9.14 -0.27
CA LEU A 110 1.22 -8.12 -1.10
C LEU A 110 2.22 -8.75 -2.07
N LEU A 111 3.04 -9.69 -1.59
CA LEU A 111 3.98 -10.44 -2.43
C LEU A 111 3.25 -11.25 -3.52
N SER A 112 2.05 -11.76 -3.23
CA SER A 112 1.24 -12.49 -4.21
C SER A 112 0.59 -11.61 -5.29
N ARG A 113 0.83 -10.29 -5.30
CA ARG A 113 0.23 -9.36 -6.30
C ARG A 113 1.01 -9.30 -7.61
N GLY A 114 2.16 -9.95 -7.67
CA GLY A 114 2.95 -10.13 -8.89
C GLY A 114 4.42 -9.90 -8.65
N ASP A 115 5.21 -10.41 -9.58
CA ASP A 115 6.65 -10.24 -9.60
C ASP A 115 7.00 -8.75 -9.68
N GLY A 116 7.91 -8.29 -8.81
CA GLY A 116 8.33 -6.89 -8.75
C GLY A 116 7.66 -6.05 -7.66
N ILE A 117 6.88 -6.64 -6.75
CA ILE A 117 6.33 -5.94 -5.58
C ILE A 117 7.12 -6.33 -4.33
N PHE A 118 7.70 -5.35 -3.64
CA PHE A 118 8.57 -5.54 -2.49
C PHE A 118 8.07 -4.73 -1.28
N PRO A 119 7.34 -5.34 -0.33
CA PRO A 119 6.95 -4.64 0.89
C PRO A 119 8.15 -4.37 1.79
N ILE A 120 8.17 -3.17 2.40
CA ILE A 120 9.23 -2.73 3.32
C ILE A 120 8.66 -2.45 4.72
N PRO A 121 8.26 -3.50 5.48
CA PRO A 121 7.76 -3.31 6.83
C PRO A 121 8.88 -2.80 7.74
N GLY A 122 8.71 -1.59 8.28
CA GLY A 122 9.64 -0.99 9.23
C GLY A 122 9.48 -1.56 10.64
N THR A 123 10.59 -1.68 11.38
CA THR A 123 10.59 -2.06 12.79
C THR A 123 11.84 -1.54 13.50
N THR A 124 11.73 -1.29 14.81
CA THR A 124 12.86 -1.00 15.71
C THR A 124 13.21 -2.17 16.64
N LYS A 125 12.48 -3.28 16.55
CA LYS A 125 12.62 -4.46 17.42
C LYS A 125 13.00 -5.70 16.61
N ILE A 126 13.91 -6.51 17.16
CA ILE A 126 14.46 -7.71 16.52
C ILE A 126 13.39 -8.79 16.34
N ASP A 127 12.54 -9.03 17.35
CA ASP A 127 11.43 -10.00 17.27
C ASP A 127 10.51 -9.73 16.07
N ARG A 128 10.25 -8.46 15.77
CA ARG A 128 9.45 -8.05 14.60
C ARG A 128 10.20 -8.16 13.29
N LEU A 129 11.52 -7.95 13.31
CA LEU A 129 12.35 -8.18 12.13
C LEU A 129 12.28 -9.66 11.74
N GLU A 130 12.43 -10.56 12.71
CA GLU A 130 12.31 -12.00 12.51
C GLU A 130 10.89 -12.40 12.04
N GLU A 131 9.84 -11.85 12.66
CA GLU A 131 8.45 -12.06 12.22
C GLU A 131 8.27 -11.64 10.76
N ASN A 132 8.70 -10.44 10.39
CA ASN A 132 8.58 -9.91 9.03
C ASN A 132 9.41 -10.73 8.03
N PHE A 133 10.61 -11.16 8.40
CA PHE A 133 11.50 -11.95 7.55
C PHE A 133 10.90 -13.33 7.24
N ASN A 134 10.24 -13.93 8.23
CA ASN A 134 9.56 -15.22 8.10
C ASN A 134 8.27 -15.16 7.24
N VAL A 135 7.92 -14.02 6.63
CA VAL A 135 6.86 -13.97 5.62
C VAL A 135 7.14 -14.92 4.45
N ALA A 136 8.41 -15.16 4.11
CA ALA A 136 8.81 -16.03 3.00
C ALA A 136 8.32 -17.49 3.15
N SER A 137 8.00 -17.93 4.37
CA SER A 137 7.42 -19.27 4.61
C SER A 137 5.89 -19.31 4.55
N VAL A 138 5.23 -18.18 4.28
CA VAL A 138 3.76 -18.09 4.20
C VAL A 138 3.31 -18.20 2.76
N GLU A 139 2.92 -19.41 2.33
CA GLU A 139 2.42 -19.66 0.98
C GLU A 139 0.89 -19.54 0.92
N LEU A 140 0.36 -18.62 0.12
CA LEU A 140 -1.08 -18.45 -0.06
C LEU A 140 -1.59 -19.25 -1.27
N THR A 141 -2.64 -20.04 -1.06
CA THR A 141 -3.36 -20.68 -2.16
C THR A 141 -4.15 -19.64 -2.97
N PRO A 142 -4.48 -19.90 -4.24
CA PRO A 142 -5.30 -19.00 -5.04
C PRO A 142 -6.65 -18.66 -4.39
N ALA A 143 -7.25 -19.63 -3.69
CA ALA A 143 -8.50 -19.43 -2.96
C ALA A 143 -8.34 -18.47 -1.76
N GLU A 144 -7.23 -18.58 -1.02
CA GLU A 144 -6.92 -17.65 0.07
C GLU A 144 -6.64 -16.24 -0.46
N VAL A 145 -5.88 -16.11 -1.55
CA VAL A 145 -5.63 -14.81 -2.21
C VAL A 145 -6.94 -14.14 -2.63
N ALA A 146 -7.86 -14.91 -3.25
CA ALA A 146 -9.17 -14.42 -3.66
C ALA A 146 -10.03 -14.02 -2.45
N ARG A 147 -10.01 -14.82 -1.36
CA ARG A 147 -10.72 -14.51 -0.12
C ARG A 147 -10.20 -13.22 0.52
N ILE A 148 -8.88 -13.05 0.63
CA ILE A 148 -8.28 -11.83 1.17
C ILE A 148 -8.61 -10.63 0.28
N ARG A 149 -8.54 -10.79 -1.05
CA ARG A 149 -8.93 -9.73 -2.01
C ARG A 149 -10.37 -9.25 -1.79
N SER A 150 -11.31 -10.19 -1.65
CA SER A 150 -12.70 -9.85 -1.37
C SER A 150 -12.88 -9.07 -0.06
N LEU A 151 -12.08 -9.36 0.98
CA LEU A 151 -12.09 -8.56 2.21
C LEU A 151 -11.54 -7.15 1.97
N VAL A 152 -10.39 -7.06 1.30
CA VAL A 152 -9.69 -5.80 0.99
C VAL A 152 -10.57 -4.82 0.23
N ASP A 153 -11.26 -5.30 -0.80
CA ASP A 153 -12.08 -4.45 -1.67
C ASP A 153 -13.30 -3.84 -0.93
N ASN A 154 -13.66 -4.36 0.25
CA ASN A 154 -14.84 -3.96 1.02
C ASN A 154 -14.54 -3.24 2.35
N ALA A 155 -13.27 -3.09 2.73
CA ALA A 155 -12.92 -2.85 4.12
C ALA A 155 -12.33 -1.47 4.45
N SER A 156 -11.96 -0.68 3.45
CA SER A 156 -11.29 0.61 3.69
C SER A 156 -12.31 1.72 3.90
N HIS A 157 -12.65 1.97 5.16
CA HIS A 157 -13.55 3.06 5.56
C HIS A 157 -12.78 4.27 6.07
N GLY A 158 -13.17 5.45 5.58
CA GLY A 158 -12.49 6.72 5.87
C GLY A 158 -11.23 6.90 5.01
N ALA A 159 -10.92 8.16 4.70
CA ALA A 159 -9.72 8.49 3.94
C ALA A 159 -8.44 8.09 4.68
N ARG A 160 -7.44 7.61 3.93
CA ARG A 160 -6.09 7.27 4.44
C ARG A 160 -5.35 8.45 5.06
N TRP A 161 -5.63 9.67 4.58
CA TRP A 161 -5.02 10.90 5.08
C TRP A 161 -6.11 11.94 5.40
N PRO A 162 -5.87 12.86 6.37
CA PRO A 162 -6.71 14.03 6.55
C PRO A 162 -6.82 14.83 5.26
N ARG A 163 -7.95 15.51 5.04
CA ARG A 163 -8.24 16.28 3.81
C ARG A 163 -7.13 17.25 3.44
N GLN A 164 -6.49 17.87 4.45
CA GLN A 164 -5.38 18.82 4.29
C GLN A 164 -4.15 18.20 3.61
N HIS A 165 -3.96 16.88 3.70
CA HIS A 165 -2.83 16.16 3.10
C HIS A 165 -3.22 15.36 1.85
N ALA A 166 -4.51 15.31 1.50
CA ALA A 166 -4.99 14.50 0.39
C ALA A 166 -4.44 14.94 -0.98
N PHE A 167 -4.14 16.23 -1.16
CA PHE A 167 -3.63 16.77 -2.42
C PHE A 167 -2.25 16.23 -2.80
N ALA A 168 -1.42 15.84 -1.83
CA ALA A 168 -0.04 15.40 -2.06
C ALA A 168 0.07 13.92 -2.47
N LEU A 169 -1.04 13.17 -2.42
CA LEU A 169 -1.02 11.71 -2.51
C LEU A 169 -0.58 11.17 -3.87
N PHE A 170 -0.99 11.85 -4.93
CA PHE A 170 -0.61 11.58 -6.30
C PHE A 170 -0.25 12.89 -6.99
N ALA A 171 0.29 13.85 -6.23
CA ALA A 171 0.75 15.10 -6.79
C ALA A 171 1.88 14.81 -7.78
N ASP A 172 1.73 15.33 -8.99
CA ASP A 172 2.79 15.28 -9.97
C ASP A 172 3.98 16.10 -9.47
N THR A 173 5.18 15.58 -9.70
CA THR A 173 6.39 16.40 -9.56
C THR A 173 6.44 17.30 -10.79
N PRO A 174 6.47 18.63 -10.63
CA PRO A 174 6.63 19.53 -11.77
C PRO A 174 7.84 19.06 -12.58
N THR A 175 7.65 18.91 -13.89
CA THR A 175 8.80 18.72 -14.77
C THR A 175 9.75 19.91 -14.58
N PRO A 176 11.07 19.73 -14.73
CA PRO A 176 12.06 20.78 -14.42
C PRO A 176 11.92 22.10 -15.21
N GLU A 177 10.90 22.24 -16.04
CA GLU A 177 10.84 23.25 -17.07
C GLU A 177 9.51 23.99 -17.03
N GLY A 178 9.57 25.27 -16.65
CA GLY A 178 8.74 26.29 -17.30
C GLY A 178 9.09 26.48 -18.78
N ASN A 179 9.41 25.41 -19.52
CA ASN A 179 9.69 25.38 -20.94
C ASN A 179 9.15 24.08 -21.54
N VAL A 180 8.54 24.22 -22.71
CA VAL A 180 8.00 23.18 -23.60
C VAL A 180 6.71 22.50 -23.13
N GLN A 181 5.60 22.97 -23.72
CA GLN A 181 4.39 22.17 -23.92
C GLN A 181 4.77 20.87 -24.64
N LEU A 182 4.81 19.77 -23.91
CA LEU A 182 4.83 18.44 -24.51
C LEU A 182 3.38 17.99 -24.73
N GLY A 183 2.91 18.09 -25.98
CA GLY A 183 1.75 17.32 -26.44
C GLY A 183 0.51 18.07 -26.91
N ALA A 184 0.58 19.36 -27.24
CA ALA A 184 -0.40 19.91 -28.18
C ALA A 184 -0.09 19.26 -29.54
N LYS A 185 -0.90 18.28 -29.94
CA LYS A 185 -0.90 17.79 -31.32
C LYS A 185 -1.14 19.00 -32.21
N ASP A 186 -0.21 19.26 -33.12
CA ASP A 186 -0.50 20.10 -34.27
C ASP A 186 -1.51 19.37 -35.17
N GLU A 187 -2.23 20.14 -35.96
CA GLU A 187 -3.33 19.72 -36.82
C GLU A 187 -2.93 18.77 -37.97
N ASN A 188 -1.68 18.29 -37.98
CA ASN A 188 -1.13 17.47 -39.06
C ASN A 188 -0.71 16.05 -38.64
N GLY A 189 -1.02 15.62 -37.42
CA GLY A 189 -1.08 14.20 -37.00
C GLY A 189 -0.06 13.25 -37.65
N ILE A 190 1.12 13.11 -37.04
CA ILE A 190 1.97 11.92 -37.14
C ILE A 190 2.49 11.56 -35.74
#